data_AF-A0A923IC25-F1
#
_entry.id   AF-A0A923IC25-F1
#
_cell.length_a   1.000
_cell.length_b   1.000
_cell.length_c   1.000
_cell.angle_alpha   90.00
_cell.angle_beta   90.00
_cell.angle_gamma   90.00
#
_symmetry.space_group_name_H-M   'P 1'
#
loop_
_entity.id
_entity.type
_entity.pdbx_description
1 polymer ?
#
loop_
_entity_poly.entity_id
_entity_poly.type
_entity_poly.pdbx_seq_one_letter_code
_entity_poly.pdbx_strand_id
1 'polypeptide(L)'
;MTAYLRRFATLATVPLAVVFALAAAPAEALACTCPTRYDYQCIDFARTAVGSWYVWGGSQWSTTDRNWKGADCSGLLCKGWQVAVASRADSAYHPYSTTNLFNNTYHWYSVSRGSAWKGDAVGYPPAGTESGHVVMYYYGSPYGQAYVIEAPRAGYRIRQGYKDISASKWQFRRRHNLTLTAGPA
;
A
#
# COMPACT_ATOMS: atom_id res chain seq x y z
N MET A 1 75.49 -36.33 -14.25
CA MET A 1 75.11 -35.50 -15.41
C MET A 1 73.68 -35.85 -15.81
N THR A 2 72.93 -34.85 -16.30
CA THR A 2 71.54 -34.89 -16.80
C THR A 2 70.46 -34.50 -15.78
N ALA A 3 69.99 -33.26 -15.98
CA ALA A 3 68.91 -32.58 -15.25
C ALA A 3 67.53 -33.04 -15.75
N TYR A 4 66.50 -32.96 -14.89
CA TYR A 4 65.10 -32.89 -15.31
C TYR A 4 64.35 -31.85 -14.48
N LEU A 5 64.08 -30.71 -15.12
CA LEU A 5 63.31 -29.58 -14.64
C LEU A 5 61.82 -29.98 -14.52
N ARG A 6 61.25 -29.93 -13.31
CA ARG A 6 59.79 -29.99 -13.11
C ARG A 6 59.22 -28.58 -13.22
N ARG A 7 58.44 -28.34 -14.28
CA ARG A 7 57.70 -27.09 -14.50
C ARG A 7 56.53 -27.01 -13.50
N PHE A 8 56.45 -25.92 -12.76
CA PHE A 8 55.29 -25.52 -11.98
C PHE A 8 54.17 -25.08 -12.93
N ALA A 9 53.01 -25.73 -12.84
CA ALA A 9 51.78 -25.27 -13.48
C ALA A 9 50.95 -24.54 -12.42
N THR A 10 51.01 -23.21 -12.43
CA THR A 10 50.17 -22.36 -11.59
C THR A 10 48.79 -22.28 -12.24
N LEU A 11 47.80 -22.99 -11.69
CA LEU A 11 46.40 -22.84 -12.04
C LEU A 11 45.91 -21.48 -11.53
N ALA A 12 45.76 -20.51 -12.43
CA ALA A 12 45.09 -19.25 -12.14
C ALA A 12 43.58 -19.50 -12.07
N THR A 13 43.04 -19.52 -10.85
CA THR A 13 41.60 -19.50 -10.58
C THR A 13 41.04 -18.12 -10.91
N VAL A 14 40.22 -18.02 -11.96
CA VAL A 14 39.42 -16.83 -12.24
C VAL A 14 38.17 -16.89 -11.36
N PRO A 15 37.93 -15.93 -10.44
CA PRO A 15 36.68 -15.93 -9.70
C PRO A 15 35.55 -15.48 -10.63
N LEU A 16 34.56 -16.37 -10.80
CA LEU A 16 33.30 -16.08 -11.46
C LEU A 16 32.45 -15.18 -10.55
N ALA A 17 32.70 -13.87 -10.60
CA ALA A 17 31.83 -12.89 -9.98
C ALA A 17 30.57 -12.72 -10.85
N VAL A 18 29.57 -13.57 -10.63
CA VAL A 18 28.22 -13.30 -11.11
C VAL A 18 27.65 -12.17 -10.25
N VAL A 19 27.85 -10.93 -10.70
CA VAL A 19 27.17 -9.77 -10.13
C VAL A 19 25.72 -9.84 -10.59
N PHE A 20 24.85 -10.42 -9.76
CA PHE A 20 23.41 -10.20 -9.89
C PHE A 20 23.12 -8.76 -9.49
N ALA A 21 23.20 -7.85 -10.47
CA ALA A 21 22.60 -6.54 -10.34
C ALA A 21 21.07 -6.75 -10.32
N LEU A 22 20.49 -6.87 -9.13
CA LEU A 22 19.05 -6.76 -8.96
C LEU A 22 18.69 -5.29 -9.24
N ALA A 23 18.48 -4.97 -10.51
CA ALA A 23 18.06 -3.64 -10.92
C ALA A 23 16.71 -3.36 -10.24
N ALA A 24 16.70 -2.43 -9.29
CA ALA A 24 15.47 -1.85 -8.79
C ALA A 24 14.75 -1.27 -10.02
N ALA A 25 13.61 -1.85 -10.38
CA ALA A 25 12.79 -1.30 -11.45
C ALA A 25 12.53 0.19 -11.11
N PRO A 26 12.68 1.12 -12.07
CA PRO A 26 12.37 2.52 -11.80
C PRO A 26 10.92 2.61 -11.31
N ALA A 27 10.63 3.51 -10.37
CA ALA A 27 9.29 3.66 -9.79
C ALA A 27 8.20 3.83 -10.87
N GLU A 28 8.58 4.38 -12.03
CA GLU A 28 7.76 4.51 -13.23
C GLU A 28 7.32 3.14 -13.83
N ALA A 29 8.18 2.13 -13.79
CA ALA A 29 7.84 0.77 -14.24
C ALA A 29 6.90 0.05 -13.26
N LEU A 30 6.89 0.43 -11.98
CA LEU A 30 5.89 -0.06 -11.02
C LEU A 30 4.59 0.73 -11.12
N ALA A 31 4.65 2.01 -11.48
CA ALA A 31 3.47 2.81 -11.76
C ALA A 31 2.58 2.21 -12.86
N CYS A 32 3.20 1.65 -13.90
CA CYS A 32 2.47 1.12 -15.06
C CYS A 32 1.68 -0.17 -14.78
N THR A 33 1.95 -0.88 -13.69
CA THR A 33 1.22 -2.12 -13.36
C THR A 33 -0.11 -1.88 -12.63
N CYS A 34 -0.36 -0.66 -12.15
CA CYS A 34 -1.64 -0.31 -11.54
C CYS A 34 -2.75 -0.28 -12.59
N PRO A 35 -3.80 -1.12 -12.50
CA PRO A 35 -4.88 -1.09 -13.46
C PRO A 35 -5.62 0.26 -13.40
N THR A 36 -6.02 0.83 -14.53
CA THR A 36 -6.85 2.05 -14.51
C THR A 36 -8.13 1.80 -13.72
N ARG A 37 -8.46 2.73 -12.82
CA ARG A 37 -9.63 2.62 -11.94
C ARG A 37 -10.19 3.99 -11.62
N TYR A 38 -11.51 4.07 -11.44
CA TYR A 38 -12.17 5.27 -10.96
C TYR A 38 -12.10 5.37 -9.44
N ASP A 39 -12.12 6.59 -8.93
CA ASP A 39 -12.19 6.88 -7.49
C ASP A 39 -13.33 6.14 -6.76
N TYR A 40 -14.55 6.17 -7.29
CA TYR A 40 -15.71 5.48 -6.70
C TYR A 40 -15.53 3.97 -6.66
N GLN A 41 -14.85 3.36 -7.64
CA GLN A 41 -14.60 1.91 -7.64
C GLN A 41 -13.69 1.50 -6.48
N CYS A 42 -12.69 2.31 -6.14
CA CYS A 42 -11.82 2.07 -5.00
C CYS A 42 -12.60 2.14 -3.68
N ILE A 43 -13.44 3.17 -3.57
CA ILE A 43 -14.31 3.42 -2.40
C ILE A 43 -15.31 2.29 -2.22
N ASP A 44 -16.04 1.93 -3.28
CA ASP A 44 -17.08 0.90 -3.23
C ASP A 44 -16.49 -0.48 -2.91
N PHE A 45 -15.30 -0.79 -3.45
CA PHE A 45 -14.60 -2.02 -3.07
C PHE A 45 -14.24 -2.02 -1.58
N ALA A 46 -13.66 -0.93 -1.06
CA ALA A 46 -13.34 -0.82 0.37
C ALA A 46 -14.60 -0.89 1.26
N ARG A 47 -15.73 -0.34 0.80
CA ARG A 47 -17.03 -0.41 1.50
C ARG A 47 -17.55 -1.83 1.65
N THR A 48 -17.22 -2.74 0.72
CA THR A 48 -17.61 -4.15 0.88
C THR A 48 -17.03 -4.80 2.14
N ALA A 49 -15.95 -4.25 2.69
CA ALA A 49 -15.31 -4.71 3.92
C ALA A 49 -16.00 -4.20 5.19
N VAL A 50 -16.82 -3.15 5.10
CA VAL A 50 -17.46 -2.51 6.27
C VAL A 50 -18.28 -3.53 7.04
N GLY A 51 -18.08 -3.54 8.36
CA GLY A 51 -18.63 -4.52 9.29
C GLY A 51 -17.70 -5.72 9.53
N SER A 52 -16.71 -6.00 8.69
CA SER A 52 -15.76 -7.10 8.92
C SER A 52 -14.81 -6.77 10.07
N TRP A 53 -14.14 -7.76 10.66
CA TRP A 53 -13.19 -7.50 11.74
C TRP A 53 -11.96 -6.72 11.26
N TYR A 54 -11.32 -6.01 12.17
CA TYR A 54 -9.91 -5.69 12.03
C TYR A 54 -9.07 -6.94 12.27
N VAL A 55 -8.13 -7.24 11.39
CA VAL A 55 -7.16 -8.32 11.56
C VAL A 55 -5.77 -7.80 11.21
N TRP A 56 -4.83 -7.86 12.16
CA TRP A 56 -3.45 -7.43 11.93
C TRP A 56 -2.80 -8.25 10.81
N GLY A 57 -2.21 -7.59 9.80
CA GLY A 57 -1.70 -8.24 8.59
C GLY A 57 -2.81 -8.78 7.66
N GLY A 58 -4.07 -8.54 7.99
CA GLY A 58 -5.22 -9.02 7.24
C GLY A 58 -5.48 -8.18 5.99
N SER A 59 -5.99 -8.84 4.96
CA SER A 59 -6.43 -8.21 3.70
C SER A 59 -7.62 -8.94 3.08
N GLN A 60 -8.41 -9.66 3.88
CA GLN A 60 -9.46 -10.53 3.36
C GLN A 60 -10.75 -10.36 4.14
N TRP A 61 -11.88 -10.38 3.45
CA TRP A 61 -13.19 -10.38 4.07
C TRP A 61 -14.20 -11.10 3.20
N SER A 62 -15.31 -11.54 3.80
CA SER A 62 -16.45 -12.03 3.06
C SER A 62 -17.49 -10.93 2.89
N THR A 63 -18.03 -10.82 1.67
CA THR A 63 -19.12 -9.89 1.34
C THR A 63 -20.48 -10.36 1.85
N THR A 64 -20.58 -11.58 2.40
CA THR A 64 -21.80 -12.14 3.00
C THR A 64 -21.65 -12.55 4.47
N ASP A 65 -20.43 -12.79 4.97
CA ASP A 65 -20.16 -13.12 6.38
C ASP A 65 -19.13 -12.15 6.98
N ARG A 66 -19.62 -11.18 7.76
CA ARG A 66 -18.79 -10.16 8.42
C ARG A 66 -18.02 -10.69 9.64
N ASN A 67 -18.21 -11.94 10.03
CA ASN A 67 -17.41 -12.57 11.09
C ASN A 67 -16.20 -13.34 10.53
N TRP A 68 -16.15 -13.56 9.22
CA TRP A 68 -15.04 -14.26 8.57
C TRP A 68 -13.90 -13.31 8.20
N LYS A 69 -12.79 -13.41 8.93
CA LYS A 69 -11.54 -12.65 8.73
C LYS A 69 -11.75 -11.14 8.75
N GLY A 70 -10.79 -10.42 8.19
CA GLY A 70 -10.72 -8.97 8.23
C GLY A 70 -9.49 -8.41 7.54
N ALA A 71 -9.38 -7.09 7.63
CA ALA A 71 -8.23 -6.36 7.13
C ALA A 71 -7.63 -5.47 8.22
N ASP A 72 -6.33 -5.16 8.11
CA ASP A 72 -5.76 -4.01 8.81
C ASP A 72 -5.91 -2.73 7.98
N CYS A 73 -5.40 -1.62 8.50
CA CYS A 73 -5.52 -0.31 7.87
C CYS A 73 -4.95 -0.27 6.45
N SER A 74 -3.72 -0.74 6.27
CA SER A 74 -3.05 -0.80 4.96
C SER A 74 -3.62 -1.87 4.03
N GLY A 75 -4.04 -3.01 4.57
CA GLY A 75 -4.63 -4.11 3.81
C GLY A 75 -5.98 -3.73 3.23
N LEU A 76 -6.81 -3.00 4.00
CA LEU A 76 -8.05 -2.43 3.50
C LEU A 76 -7.80 -1.43 2.37
N LEU A 77 -6.90 -0.47 2.59
CA LEU A 77 -6.60 0.57 1.60
C LEU A 77 -6.05 -0.03 0.31
N CYS A 78 -4.98 -0.83 0.39
CA CYS A 78 -4.31 -1.39 -0.79
C CYS A 78 -5.24 -2.32 -1.57
N LYS A 79 -6.12 -3.05 -0.88
CA LYS A 79 -7.12 -3.88 -1.55
C LYS A 79 -8.29 -3.08 -2.12
N GLY A 80 -8.68 -1.95 -1.52
CA GLY A 80 -9.62 -1.01 -2.15
C GLY A 80 -9.03 -0.41 -3.43
N TRP A 81 -7.77 0.03 -3.37
CA TRP A 81 -6.99 0.53 -4.51
C TRP A 81 -6.63 -0.52 -5.54
N GLN A 82 -6.68 -1.78 -5.17
CA GLN A 82 -6.35 -2.93 -6.02
C GLN A 82 -4.92 -2.81 -6.57
N VAL A 83 -4.00 -2.52 -5.65
CA VAL A 83 -2.56 -2.39 -5.92
C VAL A 83 -1.78 -3.52 -5.24
N ALA A 84 -0.72 -4.06 -5.85
CA ALA A 84 -0.27 -3.77 -7.22
C ALA A 84 -1.19 -4.37 -8.31
N VAL A 85 -1.95 -5.40 -7.96
CA VAL A 85 -2.84 -6.13 -8.87
C VAL A 85 -4.25 -6.21 -8.34
N ALA A 86 -5.21 -6.39 -9.25
CA ALA A 86 -6.58 -6.68 -8.88
C ALA A 86 -6.69 -8.03 -8.15
N SER A 87 -7.47 -8.06 -7.07
CA SER A 87 -7.68 -9.26 -6.27
C SER A 87 -9.06 -9.26 -5.63
N ARG A 88 -9.59 -10.46 -5.37
CA ARG A 88 -10.92 -10.64 -4.77
C ARG A 88 -10.88 -10.29 -3.28
N ALA A 89 -12.03 -9.88 -2.75
CA ALA A 89 -12.21 -9.57 -1.32
C ALA A 89 -11.82 -10.75 -0.42
N ASP A 90 -12.07 -11.98 -0.86
CA ASP A 90 -11.82 -13.23 -0.11
C ASP A 90 -10.41 -13.80 -0.30
N SER A 91 -9.57 -13.20 -1.16
CA SER A 91 -8.21 -13.68 -1.48
C SER A 91 -7.12 -12.96 -0.68
N ALA A 92 -6.11 -13.69 -0.18
CA ALA A 92 -5.06 -13.12 0.67
C ALA A 92 -4.06 -12.38 -0.20
N TYR A 93 -3.95 -11.06 -0.03
CA TYR A 93 -3.01 -10.25 -0.78
C TYR A 93 -2.80 -8.92 -0.06
N HIS A 94 -1.65 -8.80 0.62
CA HIS A 94 -1.26 -7.65 1.44
C HIS A 94 0.20 -7.26 1.14
N PRO A 95 0.47 -6.65 -0.03
CA PRO A 95 1.85 -6.41 -0.47
C PRO A 95 2.50 -5.18 0.17
N TYR A 96 1.72 -4.26 0.75
CA TYR A 96 2.21 -2.97 1.23
C TYR A 96 1.66 -2.63 2.60
N SER A 97 2.56 -2.24 3.49
CA SER A 97 2.25 -1.69 4.80
C SER A 97 2.08 -0.16 4.74
N THR A 98 1.61 0.43 5.84
CA THR A 98 1.62 1.88 6.06
C THR A 98 3.02 2.49 5.84
N THR A 99 4.08 1.80 6.25
CA THR A 99 5.46 2.25 6.01
C THR A 99 5.75 2.39 4.51
N ASN A 100 5.31 1.43 3.69
CA ASN A 100 5.50 1.52 2.25
C ASN A 100 4.78 2.76 1.68
N LEU A 101 3.50 2.95 2.04
CA LEU A 101 2.66 4.05 1.55
C LEU A 101 3.29 5.43 1.75
N PHE A 102 4.00 5.64 2.85
CA PHE A 102 4.53 6.95 3.19
C PHE A 102 6.03 7.12 2.94
N ASN A 103 6.79 6.04 2.71
CA ASN A 103 8.24 6.09 2.48
C ASN A 103 8.68 5.76 1.04
N ASN A 104 7.78 5.36 0.15
CA ASN A 104 8.09 5.15 -1.27
C ASN A 104 6.95 5.65 -2.18
N THR A 105 7.13 5.51 -3.49
CA THR A 105 6.20 5.97 -4.54
C THR A 105 5.92 4.90 -5.61
N TYR A 106 5.87 3.62 -5.23
CA TYR A 106 5.77 2.52 -6.21
C TYR A 106 4.49 2.58 -7.07
N HIS A 107 3.35 2.76 -6.42
CA HIS A 107 2.02 2.72 -7.04
C HIS A 107 1.18 3.95 -6.71
N TRP A 108 1.82 4.97 -6.15
CA TRP A 108 1.18 6.18 -5.65
C TRP A 108 2.19 7.33 -5.60
N TYR A 109 1.65 8.55 -5.51
CA TYR A 109 2.42 9.77 -5.29
C TYR A 109 1.85 10.58 -4.13
N SER A 110 2.68 11.48 -3.61
CA SER A 110 2.28 12.46 -2.59
C SER A 110 1.31 13.48 -3.15
N VAL A 111 0.24 13.75 -2.41
CA VAL A 111 -0.74 14.80 -2.72
C VAL A 111 -0.73 15.84 -1.61
N SER A 112 -0.81 17.12 -1.97
CA SER A 112 -0.97 18.19 -0.98
C SER A 112 -2.37 18.09 -0.36
N ARG A 113 -2.49 18.44 0.93
CA ARG A 113 -3.79 18.38 1.63
C ARG A 113 -4.88 19.20 0.90
N GLY A 114 -4.53 20.36 0.34
CA GLY A 114 -5.47 21.19 -0.44
C GLY A 114 -5.94 20.58 -1.75
N SER A 115 -5.27 19.53 -2.25
CA SER A 115 -5.64 18.80 -3.47
C SER A 115 -6.19 17.40 -3.17
N ALA A 116 -6.55 17.14 -1.91
CA ALA A 116 -7.17 15.89 -1.48
C ALA A 116 -8.42 15.57 -2.31
N TRP A 117 -8.61 14.30 -2.62
CA TRP A 117 -9.75 13.82 -3.38
C TRP A 117 -10.27 12.50 -2.83
N LYS A 118 -11.56 12.23 -3.07
CA LYS A 118 -12.19 10.97 -2.65
C LYS A 118 -11.40 9.78 -3.21
N GLY A 119 -11.16 8.80 -2.35
CA GLY A 119 -10.34 7.63 -2.66
C GLY A 119 -8.85 7.82 -2.38
N ASP A 120 -8.36 9.00 -2.03
CA ASP A 120 -7.00 9.17 -1.54
C ASP A 120 -6.77 8.44 -0.22
N ALA A 121 -5.54 8.05 0.03
CA ALA A 121 -5.10 7.60 1.33
C ALA A 121 -4.73 8.82 2.16
N VAL A 122 -5.17 8.84 3.42
CA VAL A 122 -4.70 9.81 4.42
C VAL A 122 -4.18 9.05 5.63
N GLY A 123 -2.93 9.31 6.01
CA GLY A 123 -2.25 8.52 7.02
C GLY A 123 -0.90 9.07 7.43
N TYR A 124 -0.18 8.30 8.22
CA TYR A 124 1.18 8.59 8.65
C TYR A 124 1.94 7.28 8.86
N PRO A 125 3.24 7.22 8.52
CA PRO A 125 4.05 6.04 8.79
C PRO A 125 4.19 5.81 10.30
N PRO A 126 4.54 4.60 10.73
CA PRO A 126 5.03 4.38 12.08
C PRO A 126 6.22 5.31 12.36
N ALA A 127 6.22 5.97 13.52
CA ALA A 127 7.29 6.87 13.93
C ALA A 127 7.57 6.68 15.42
N GLY A 128 8.82 6.33 15.78
CA GLY A 128 9.17 6.00 17.15
C GLY A 128 8.33 4.83 17.68
N THR A 129 7.53 5.08 18.72
CA THR A 129 6.61 4.11 19.33
C THR A 129 5.19 4.15 18.75
N GLU A 130 4.88 5.08 17.84
CA GLU A 130 3.56 5.16 17.21
C GLU A 130 3.36 4.05 16.19
N SER A 131 2.25 3.30 16.33
CA SER A 131 1.75 2.47 15.23
C SER A 131 1.18 3.40 14.15
N GLY A 132 1.80 3.37 12.97
CA GLY A 132 1.31 4.13 11.82
C GLY A 132 -0.14 3.75 11.48
N HIS A 133 -0.89 4.69 10.91
CA HIS A 133 -2.28 4.44 10.51
C HIS A 133 -2.57 5.05 9.16
N VAL A 134 -3.46 4.40 8.41
CA VAL A 134 -3.93 4.91 7.13
C VAL A 134 -5.42 4.63 6.96
N VAL A 135 -6.12 5.57 6.37
CA VAL A 135 -7.55 5.48 6.08
C VAL A 135 -7.81 5.95 4.65
N MET A 136 -8.93 5.53 4.07
CA MET A 136 -9.36 6.03 2.77
C MET A 136 -10.23 7.27 2.97
N TYR A 137 -9.78 8.41 2.46
CA TYR A 137 -10.52 9.67 2.47
C TYR A 137 -11.74 9.57 1.53
N TYR A 138 -12.91 10.00 1.99
CA TYR A 138 -14.12 10.06 1.17
C TYR A 138 -14.53 11.51 0.89
N TYR A 139 -14.78 12.31 1.94
CA TYR A 139 -15.05 13.74 1.80
C TYR A 139 -14.74 14.51 3.09
N GLY A 140 -14.96 15.83 3.08
CA GLY A 140 -14.83 16.72 4.23
C GLY A 140 -13.56 17.55 4.20
N SER A 141 -13.22 18.20 5.31
CA SER A 141 -12.05 19.07 5.36
C SER A 141 -10.75 18.24 5.39
N PRO A 142 -9.84 18.39 4.40
CA PRO A 142 -8.52 17.77 4.49
C PRO A 142 -7.62 18.40 5.55
N TYR A 143 -8.11 19.43 6.25
CA TYR A 143 -7.49 20.16 7.35
C TYR A 143 -8.23 20.02 8.70
N GLY A 144 -9.24 19.15 8.78
CA GLY A 144 -10.09 19.02 9.96
C GLY A 144 -10.84 17.70 9.99
N GLN A 145 -12.16 17.75 10.12
CA GLN A 145 -12.98 16.53 10.03
C GLN A 145 -13.16 16.07 8.58
N ALA A 146 -12.79 14.82 8.34
CA ALA A 146 -13.04 14.11 7.09
C ALA A 146 -13.86 12.85 7.36
N TYR A 147 -14.77 12.53 6.44
CA TYR A 147 -15.43 11.24 6.42
C TYR A 147 -14.52 10.23 5.74
N VAL A 148 -14.27 9.10 6.40
CA VAL A 148 -13.27 8.11 5.96
C VAL A 148 -13.82 6.69 6.03
N ILE A 149 -13.13 5.77 5.35
CA ILE A 149 -13.28 4.32 5.51
C ILE A 149 -12.01 3.81 6.20
N GLU A 150 -12.15 3.10 7.32
CA GLU A 150 -10.99 2.64 8.08
C GLU A 150 -11.17 1.24 8.69
N ALA A 151 -10.06 0.52 8.78
CA ALA A 151 -9.88 -0.60 9.70
C ALA A 151 -9.10 -0.06 10.92
N PRO A 152 -9.78 0.28 12.03
CA PRO A 152 -9.24 1.22 13.00
C PRO A 152 -8.16 0.62 13.92
N ARG A 153 -8.40 -0.57 14.50
CA ARG A 153 -7.46 -1.29 15.39
C ARG A 153 -8.03 -2.65 15.79
N ALA A 154 -7.20 -3.50 16.41
CA ALA A 154 -7.61 -4.78 16.98
C ALA A 154 -8.84 -4.66 17.91
N GLY A 155 -9.75 -5.63 17.82
CA GLY A 155 -11.00 -5.65 18.58
C GLY A 155 -12.14 -4.79 18.02
N TYR A 156 -11.91 -4.07 16.92
CA TYR A 156 -12.92 -3.25 16.25
C TYR A 156 -13.27 -3.82 14.88
N ARG A 157 -14.41 -3.37 14.35
CA ARG A 157 -14.83 -3.65 12.97
C ARG A 157 -14.41 -2.52 12.04
N ILE A 158 -14.19 -2.88 10.78
CA ILE A 158 -14.02 -1.95 9.67
C ILE A 158 -15.28 -1.08 9.57
N ARG A 159 -15.10 0.22 9.42
CA ARG A 159 -16.18 1.20 9.54
C ARG A 159 -16.00 2.38 8.63
N GLN A 160 -17.07 3.17 8.54
CA GLN A 160 -17.04 4.50 7.97
C GLN A 160 -17.45 5.52 9.04
N GLY A 161 -16.92 6.73 8.96
CA GLY A 161 -17.29 7.78 9.89
C GLY A 161 -16.37 8.99 9.81
N TYR A 162 -16.69 10.01 10.58
CA TYR A 162 -15.85 11.19 10.71
C TYR A 162 -14.59 10.88 11.52
N LYS A 163 -13.46 11.41 11.05
CA LYS A 163 -12.16 11.35 11.70
C LYS A 163 -11.54 12.74 11.65
N ASP A 164 -11.04 13.19 12.79
CA ASP A 164 -10.22 14.40 12.84
C ASP A 164 -8.84 14.09 12.25
N ILE A 165 -8.55 14.73 11.13
CA ILE A 165 -7.27 14.68 10.45
C ILE A 165 -6.54 16.03 10.49
N SER A 166 -6.91 16.95 11.39
CA SER A 166 -6.31 18.30 11.51
C SER A 166 -4.80 18.30 11.70
N ALA A 167 -4.27 17.38 12.52
CA ALA A 167 -2.84 17.29 12.83
C ALA A 167 -1.95 17.25 11.58
N SER A 168 -0.80 17.93 11.64
CA SER A 168 0.14 18.03 10.51
C SER A 168 0.77 16.69 10.09
N LYS A 169 0.70 15.66 10.94
CA LYS A 169 1.21 14.32 10.63
C LYS A 169 0.43 13.62 9.52
N TRP A 170 -0.82 14.01 9.27
CA TRP A 170 -1.64 13.40 8.23
C TRP A 170 -1.16 13.80 6.83
N GLN A 171 -0.61 12.83 6.13
CA GLN A 171 -0.11 12.93 4.77
C GLN A 171 -1.09 12.28 3.79
N PHE A 172 -1.20 12.83 2.59
CA PHE A 172 -2.04 12.29 1.53
C PHE A 172 -1.21 11.55 0.48
N ARG A 173 -1.76 10.43 -0.01
CA ARG A 173 -1.23 9.67 -1.14
C ARG A 173 -2.35 9.37 -2.12
N ARG A 174 -2.07 9.46 -3.42
CA ARG A 174 -2.99 9.07 -4.49
C ARG A 174 -2.37 7.98 -5.33
N ARG A 175 -3.13 6.91 -5.59
CA ARG A 175 -2.69 5.81 -6.45
C ARG A 175 -2.50 6.28 -7.90
N HIS A 176 -1.56 5.65 -8.60
CA HIS A 176 -1.37 5.81 -10.04
C HIS A 176 -2.59 5.30 -10.80
N ASN A 177 -2.81 5.83 -12.01
CA ASN A 177 -3.92 5.46 -12.90
C ASN A 177 -5.30 5.56 -12.23
N LEU A 178 -5.49 6.61 -11.41
CA LEU A 178 -6.78 6.96 -10.83
C LEU A 178 -7.51 7.95 -11.74
N THR A 179 -8.68 7.57 -12.23
CA THR A 179 -9.59 8.47 -12.93
C THR A 179 -10.50 9.15 -11.92
N LEU A 180 -10.36 10.47 -11.77
CA LEU A 180 -11.18 11.28 -10.88
C LEU A 180 -12.52 11.55 -11.56
N THR A 181 -13.64 11.21 -10.90
CA THR A 181 -14.96 11.50 -11.45
C THR A 181 -15.41 12.91 -11.08
N ALA A 182 -15.94 13.64 -12.07
CA ALA A 182 -16.60 14.91 -11.82
C ALA A 182 -17.86 14.66 -11.00
N GLY A 183 -17.88 15.11 -9.75
CA GLY A 183 -19.04 14.97 -8.87
C GLY A 183 -18.66 15.22 -7.42
N PRO A 184 -19.51 15.93 -6.66
CA PRO A 184 -19.15 16.37 -5.33
C PRO A 184 -19.06 15.19 -4.36
N ALA A 185 -18.23 15.42 -3.34
CA ALA A 185 -18.29 14.79 -2.04
C ALA A 185 -19.70 14.66 -1.48
#